data_AF-A0A0R1P8I5-F1
#
_entry.id   AF-A0A0R1P8I5-F1
#
_cell.length_a   1.000
_cell.length_b   1.000
_cell.length_c   1.000
_cell.angle_alpha   90.00
_cell.angle_beta   90.00
_cell.angle_gamma   90.00
#
_symmetry.space_group_name_H-M   'P 1'
#
loop_
_entity.id
_entity.type
_entity.pdbx_description
1 polymer ?
#
loop_
_entity_poly.entity_id
_entity_poly.type
_entity_poly.pdbx_seq_one_letter_code
_entity_poly.pdbx_strand_id
1 'polypeptide(L)'
;MKGGTNVDLRKRIVRLIYVIVGAAIGFYYLPLVWDIMGWHLNNALLVFIDLFIGAIIFWLLSLLLAGPTIQLITRIEKELTKQGPVYLFFGTLLTAIGLALAILVSIPLWRTSIPVINNILPILLMVVFSYFGYRIGTTRLDEWKNLLASRRGRRNDDNEVITEQDANYHHYKILDTNILIDGRIYDLVKTGFLEGTLLVPNFVLYELQYIADSGESIKRVRGRRGLDILNKLREEKIVPIEMYDGDFEDIPEVDSKLIALAKKVHGVIVTNDYNLNKVIQFQNVQVLNINNLAKSLRPRVIPGEKLSVIVVKNGTERQQGVAYLDDGTMVVVEDGRFFMNKRIEVEVTSALQTDAGRMIFARPLHSQKGIDGHSDDSQSTKKK
;
A
#
# COMPACT_ATOMS: atom_id res chain seq x y z
N MET A 1 0.67 29.99 20.95
CA MET A 1 1.79 30.92 21.23
C MET A 1 3.17 30.30 20.92
N LYS A 2 3.41 29.76 19.71
CA LYS A 2 4.71 29.15 19.31
C LYS A 2 5.39 29.83 18.09
N GLY A 3 4.79 30.86 17.50
CA GLY A 3 5.29 31.50 16.27
C GLY A 3 6.32 32.61 16.46
N GLY A 4 6.34 33.30 17.61
CA GLY A 4 7.21 34.47 17.82
C GLY A 4 8.69 34.13 18.00
N THR A 5 9.00 33.02 18.68
CA THR A 5 10.38 32.66 19.06
C THR A 5 11.26 32.28 17.87
N ASN A 6 10.70 31.70 16.80
CA ASN A 6 11.45 31.29 15.62
C ASN A 6 11.84 32.48 14.72
N VAL A 7 11.01 33.52 14.65
CA VAL A 7 11.29 34.71 13.83
C VAL A 7 12.43 35.52 14.43
N ASP A 8 12.43 35.68 15.75
CA ASP A 8 13.49 36.38 16.48
C ASP A 8 14.84 35.65 16.39
N LEU A 9 14.82 34.31 16.44
CA LEU A 9 16.02 33.50 16.26
C LEU A 9 16.62 33.67 14.85
N ARG A 10 15.80 33.56 13.79
CA ARG A 10 16.24 33.77 12.39
C ARG A 10 16.85 35.17 12.21
N LYS A 11 16.25 36.20 12.82
CA LYS A 11 16.75 37.59 12.74
C LYS A 11 18.09 37.78 13.46
N ARG A 12 18.30 37.12 14.59
CA ARG A 12 19.60 37.12 15.29
C ARG A 12 20.69 36.44 14.46
N ILE A 13 20.39 35.29 13.85
CA ILE A 13 21.34 34.55 13.00
C ILE A 13 21.76 35.40 11.79
N VAL A 14 20.79 36.00 11.08
CA VAL A 14 21.11 36.87 9.93
C VAL A 14 22.00 38.05 10.36
N ARG A 15 21.68 38.72 11.48
CA ARG A 15 22.51 39.83 11.98
C ARG A 15 23.94 39.39 12.31
N LEU A 16 24.11 38.22 12.93
CA LEU A 16 25.45 37.67 13.20
C LEU A 16 26.24 37.43 11.90
N ILE A 17 25.59 36.90 10.86
CA ILE A 17 26.23 36.72 9.55
C ILE A 17 26.69 38.06 8.97
N TYR A 18 25.86 39.10 9.04
CA TYR A 18 26.25 40.44 8.60
C TYR A 18 27.50 40.94 9.32
N VAL A 19 27.58 40.79 10.65
CA VAL A 19 28.75 41.22 11.44
C VAL A 19 30.01 40.47 11.03
N ILE A 20 29.93 39.15 10.85
CA ILE A 20 31.07 38.32 10.43
C ILE A 20 31.54 38.71 9.02
N VAL A 21 30.61 38.89 8.09
CA VAL A 21 30.92 39.33 6.72
C VAL A 21 31.54 40.72 6.72
N GLY A 22 31.02 41.64 7.53
CA GLY A 22 31.59 42.99 7.66
C GLY A 22 32.98 43.01 8.27
N ALA A 23 33.23 42.17 9.27
CA ALA A 23 34.56 41.97 9.84
C ALA A 23 35.57 41.47 8.79
N ALA A 24 35.18 40.50 7.96
CA ALA A 24 36.02 39.98 6.89
C ALA A 24 36.27 40.99 5.76
N ILE A 25 35.23 41.74 5.35
CA ILE A 25 35.36 42.81 4.35
C ILE A 25 36.23 43.94 4.90
N GLY A 26 36.03 44.33 6.16
CA GLY A 26 36.86 45.33 6.84
C GLY A 26 38.32 44.95 6.81
N PHE A 27 38.64 43.72 7.22
CA PHE A 27 40.01 43.18 7.18
C PHE A 27 40.66 43.22 5.79
N TYR A 28 39.91 42.93 4.72
CA TYR A 28 40.49 42.85 3.37
C TYR A 28 40.57 44.22 2.67
N TYR A 29 39.58 45.09 2.85
CA TYR A 29 39.43 46.31 2.04
C TYR A 29 39.80 47.61 2.77
N LEU A 30 39.69 47.69 4.10
CA LEU A 30 40.09 48.92 4.83
C LEU A 30 41.59 49.22 4.75
N PRO A 31 42.53 48.24 4.76
CA PRO A 31 43.95 48.50 4.53
C PRO A 31 44.22 49.26 3.23
N LEU A 32 43.49 48.95 2.17
CA LEU A 32 43.61 49.61 0.86
C LEU A 32 43.14 51.08 0.93
N VAL A 33 42.15 51.38 1.77
CA VAL A 33 41.68 52.75 2.02
C VAL A 33 42.71 53.53 2.85
N TRP A 34 43.30 52.91 3.88
CA TRP A 34 44.34 53.57 4.70
C TRP A 34 45.61 53.89 3.91
N ASP A 35 45.99 53.02 2.98
CA ASP A 35 47.14 53.23 2.09
C ASP A 35 46.91 54.42 1.14
N ILE A 36 45.69 54.53 0.58
CA ILE A 36 45.29 55.70 -0.23
C ILE A 36 45.26 56.98 0.60
N MET A 37 44.86 56.91 1.88
CA MET A 37 44.83 58.05 2.79
C MET A 37 46.20 58.39 3.40
N GLY A 38 47.25 57.61 3.12
CA GLY A 38 48.62 57.86 3.58
C GLY A 38 48.83 57.64 5.08
N TRP A 39 48.00 56.80 5.72
CA TRP A 39 48.07 56.55 7.16
C TRP A 39 48.91 55.30 7.46
N HIS A 40 50.15 55.50 7.90
CA HIS A 40 51.05 54.41 8.31
C HIS A 40 50.99 54.18 9.83
N LEU A 41 49.95 53.49 10.31
CA LEU A 41 49.92 52.98 11.69
C LEU A 41 50.61 51.61 11.79
N ASN A 42 50.85 51.16 13.02
CA ASN A 42 51.43 49.84 13.31
C ASN A 42 50.51 48.71 12.78
N ASN A 43 51.05 47.83 11.93
CA ASN A 43 50.30 46.80 11.19
C ASN A 43 49.45 45.89 12.09
N ALA A 44 49.92 45.57 13.30
CA ALA A 44 49.19 44.70 14.21
C ALA A 44 47.92 45.36 14.79
N LEU A 45 47.96 46.65 15.09
CA LEU A 45 46.81 47.38 15.64
C LEU A 45 45.76 47.71 14.57
N LEU A 46 46.21 47.99 13.35
CA LEU A 46 45.33 48.25 12.21
C LEU A 46 44.41 47.06 11.93
N VAL A 47 44.91 45.83 11.97
CA VAL A 47 44.09 44.62 11.75
C VAL A 47 42.89 44.54 12.71
N PHE A 48 43.08 44.86 13.99
CA PHE A 48 41.99 44.87 14.97
C PHE A 48 41.02 46.02 14.73
N ILE A 49 41.54 47.20 14.37
CA ILE A 49 40.74 48.38 14.04
C ILE A 49 39.88 48.13 12.81
N ASP A 50 40.44 47.53 11.76
CA ASP A 50 39.76 47.20 10.51
C ASP A 50 38.62 46.21 10.70
N LEU A 51 38.90 45.17 11.50
CA LEU A 51 37.90 44.17 11.85
C LEU A 51 36.76 44.81 12.65
N PHE A 52 37.08 45.69 13.59
CA PHE A 52 36.09 46.36 14.45
C PHE A 52 35.24 47.36 13.67
N ILE A 53 35.86 48.20 12.83
CA ILE A 53 35.16 49.16 11.97
C ILE A 53 34.25 48.41 10.98
N GLY A 54 34.75 47.37 10.31
CA GLY A 54 33.97 46.54 9.40
C GLY A 54 32.77 45.88 10.09
N ALA A 55 32.98 45.33 11.29
CA ALA A 55 31.92 44.74 12.11
C ALA A 55 30.84 45.76 12.51
N ILE A 56 31.23 46.97 12.95
CA ILE A 56 30.29 48.03 13.35
C ILE A 56 29.45 48.50 12.16
N ILE A 57 30.10 48.75 11.02
CA ILE A 57 29.41 49.23 9.80
C ILE A 57 28.35 48.21 9.37
N PHE A 58 28.70 46.93 9.30
CA PHE A 58 27.75 45.89 8.89
C PHE A 58 26.73 45.55 9.98
N TRP A 59 27.07 45.72 11.26
CA TRP A 59 26.09 45.63 12.34
C TRP A 59 24.99 46.69 12.17
N LEU A 60 25.38 47.93 11.90
CA LEU A 60 24.45 49.03 11.63
C LEU A 60 23.61 48.75 10.38
N LEU A 61 24.26 48.31 9.29
CA LEU A 61 23.60 47.93 8.04
C LEU A 61 22.59 46.78 8.25
N SER A 62 22.91 45.83 9.12
CA SER A 62 22.02 44.70 9.45
C SER A 62 20.72 45.14 10.11
N LEU A 63 20.68 46.29 10.80
CA LEU A 63 19.45 46.79 11.40
C LEU A 63 18.41 47.13 10.33
N LEU A 64 18.86 47.66 9.19
CA LEU A 64 18.02 48.03 8.05
C LEU A 64 17.73 46.83 7.15
N LEU A 65 18.75 46.04 6.81
CA LEU A 65 18.64 44.98 5.78
C LEU A 65 18.17 43.63 6.31
N ALA A 66 18.29 43.33 7.62
CA ALA A 66 17.93 42.00 8.14
C ALA A 66 16.43 41.68 8.00
N GLY A 67 15.55 42.68 7.99
CA GLY A 67 14.12 42.48 7.75
C GLY A 67 13.85 41.99 6.32
N PRO A 68 14.21 42.78 5.29
CA PRO A 68 14.09 42.39 3.89
C PRO A 68 14.75 41.05 3.55
N THR A 69 15.94 40.75 4.09
CA THR A 69 16.63 39.49 3.82
C THR A 69 15.85 38.28 4.32
N ILE A 70 15.23 38.37 5.51
CA ILE A 70 14.40 37.28 6.04
C ILE A 70 13.15 37.10 5.19
N GLN A 71 12.51 38.19 4.77
CA GLN A 71 11.36 38.10 3.86
C GLN A 71 11.75 37.43 2.55
N LEU A 72 12.91 37.75 2.00
CA LEU A 72 13.43 37.15 0.78
C LEU A 72 13.73 35.66 0.97
N ILE A 73 14.38 35.27 2.08
CA ILE A 73 14.61 33.87 2.44
C ILE A 73 13.28 33.11 2.57
N THR A 74 12.30 33.66 3.28
CA THR A 74 11.00 32.99 3.46
C THR A 74 10.21 32.88 2.16
N ARG A 75 10.33 33.84 1.23
CA ARG A 75 9.76 33.72 -0.12
C ARG A 75 10.42 32.59 -0.89
N ILE A 76 11.75 32.52 -0.88
CA ILE A 76 12.51 31.46 -1.53
C ILE A 76 12.18 30.09 -0.90
N GLU A 77 12.16 29.99 0.43
CA GLU A 77 11.78 28.77 1.17
C GLU A 77 10.38 28.30 0.78
N LYS A 78 9.41 29.22 0.71
CA LYS A 78 8.03 28.91 0.32
C LYS A 78 7.93 28.45 -1.14
N GLU A 79 8.66 29.09 -2.06
CA GLU A 79 8.67 28.65 -3.47
C GLU A 79 9.40 27.33 -3.66
N LEU A 80 10.52 27.09 -2.96
CA LEU A 80 11.25 25.82 -3.01
C LEU A 80 10.44 24.66 -2.42
N THR A 81 9.71 24.89 -1.33
CA THR A 81 8.90 23.85 -0.67
C THR A 81 7.69 23.42 -1.52
N LYS A 82 7.21 24.28 -2.43
CA LYS A 82 6.16 23.91 -3.38
C LYS A 82 6.64 22.96 -4.47
N GLN A 83 7.95 22.90 -4.73
CA GLN A 83 8.51 22.08 -5.78
C GLN A 83 8.74 20.65 -5.30
N GLY A 84 8.58 19.67 -6.19
CA GLY A 84 8.84 18.27 -5.86
C GLY A 84 10.33 18.00 -5.55
N PRO A 85 10.66 17.01 -4.71
CA PRO A 85 12.06 16.67 -4.39
C PRO A 85 12.94 16.39 -5.62
N VAL A 86 12.35 15.78 -6.65
CA VAL A 86 13.01 15.50 -7.94
C VAL A 86 13.41 16.79 -8.66
N TYR A 87 12.55 17.82 -8.61
CA TYR A 87 12.85 19.13 -9.19
C TYR A 87 14.08 19.77 -8.56
N LEU A 88 14.13 19.77 -7.23
CA LEU A 88 15.23 20.34 -6.47
C LEU A 88 16.52 19.56 -6.71
N PHE A 89 16.45 18.23 -6.74
CA PHE A 89 17.61 17.38 -6.97
C PHE A 89 18.21 17.59 -8.36
N PHE A 90 17.43 17.45 -9.44
CA PHE A 90 17.97 17.62 -10.79
C PHE A 90 18.32 19.07 -11.12
N GLY A 91 17.55 20.03 -10.60
CA GLY A 91 17.89 21.45 -10.71
C GLY A 91 19.26 21.75 -10.10
N THR A 92 19.51 21.33 -8.85
CA THR A 92 20.79 21.57 -8.19
C THR A 92 21.94 20.78 -8.84
N LEU A 93 21.71 19.51 -9.19
CA LEU A 93 22.72 18.66 -9.81
C LEU A 93 23.19 19.20 -11.16
N LEU A 94 22.26 19.55 -12.06
CA LEU A 94 22.64 20.07 -13.37
C LEU A 94 23.16 21.51 -13.31
N THR A 95 22.71 22.33 -12.35
CA THR A 95 23.35 23.62 -12.08
C THR A 95 24.81 23.44 -11.65
N ALA A 96 25.10 22.49 -10.76
CA ALA A 96 26.47 22.21 -10.32
C ALA A 96 27.34 21.72 -11.48
N ILE A 97 26.81 20.81 -12.32
CA ILE A 97 27.51 20.34 -13.53
C ILE A 97 27.74 21.52 -14.50
N GLY A 98 26.74 22.36 -14.73
CA GLY A 98 26.86 23.56 -15.57
C GLY A 98 27.94 24.52 -15.05
N LEU A 99 27.97 24.78 -13.76
CA LEU A 99 28.99 25.63 -13.14
C LEU A 99 30.39 25.02 -13.25
N ALA A 100 30.53 23.71 -13.05
CA ALA A 100 31.79 23.00 -13.25
C ALA A 100 32.29 23.12 -14.70
N LEU A 101 31.41 22.95 -15.68
CA LEU A 101 31.73 23.17 -17.09
C LEU A 101 32.13 24.63 -17.36
N ALA A 102 31.43 25.60 -16.77
CA ALA A 102 31.76 27.01 -16.91
C ALA A 102 33.16 27.33 -16.39
N ILE A 103 33.53 26.75 -15.24
CA ILE A 103 34.88 26.87 -14.67
C ILE A 103 35.91 26.28 -15.63
N LEU A 104 35.68 25.08 -16.17
CA LEU A 104 36.60 24.43 -17.11
C LEU A 104 36.85 25.28 -18.37
N VAL A 105 35.78 25.86 -18.94
CA VAL A 105 35.87 26.76 -20.10
C VAL A 105 36.57 28.08 -19.73
N SER A 106 36.47 28.52 -18.47
CA SER A 106 37.08 29.76 -17.99
C SER A 106 38.59 29.68 -17.75
N ILE A 107 39.16 28.50 -17.55
CA ILE A 107 40.61 28.29 -17.31
C ILE A 107 41.49 28.96 -18.37
N PRO A 108 41.29 28.75 -19.69
CA PRO A 108 42.09 29.44 -20.72
C PRO A 108 41.82 30.96 -20.78
N LEU A 109 40.60 31.40 -20.44
CA LEU A 109 40.22 32.81 -20.47
C LEU A 109 40.94 33.62 -19.37
N TRP A 110 41.17 33.02 -18.21
CA TRP A 110 41.96 33.66 -17.14
C TRP A 110 43.42 33.87 -17.49
N ARG A 111 43.94 33.14 -18.49
CA ARG A 111 45.33 33.28 -18.96
C ARG A 111 45.48 34.34 -20.06
N THR A 112 44.38 34.97 -20.50
CA THR A 112 44.45 35.98 -21.56
C THR A 112 44.79 37.35 -20.97
N SER A 113 45.64 38.12 -21.66
CA SER A 113 46.09 39.44 -21.20
C SER A 113 45.07 40.57 -21.39
N ILE A 114 43.89 40.29 -21.94
CA ILE A 114 42.83 41.28 -22.17
C ILE A 114 41.95 41.38 -20.91
N PRO A 115 41.93 42.52 -20.18
CA PRO A 115 41.26 42.63 -18.87
C PRO A 115 39.77 42.27 -18.86
N VAL A 116 39.05 42.56 -19.96
CA VAL A 116 37.62 42.23 -20.11
C VAL A 116 37.42 40.73 -20.25
N ILE A 117 38.28 40.05 -21.01
CA ILE A 117 38.19 38.60 -21.26
C ILE A 117 38.64 37.81 -20.02
N ASN A 118 39.59 38.34 -19.25
CA ASN A 118 40.06 37.68 -18.04
C ASN A 118 39.05 37.81 -16.89
N ASN A 119 38.49 39.01 -16.67
CA ASN A 119 37.68 39.25 -15.47
C ASN A 119 36.17 39.09 -15.70
N ILE A 120 35.64 39.64 -16.79
CA ILE A 120 34.19 39.77 -16.99
C ILE A 120 33.61 38.52 -17.66
N LEU A 121 34.28 38.03 -18.71
CA LEU A 121 33.77 36.92 -19.51
C LEU A 121 33.60 35.61 -18.70
N PRO A 122 34.51 35.22 -17.80
CA PRO A 122 34.35 34.02 -16.97
C PRO A 122 33.15 34.09 -16.03
N ILE A 123 32.94 35.26 -15.40
CA ILE A 123 31.78 35.48 -14.51
C ILE A 123 30.48 35.36 -15.32
N LEU A 124 30.46 35.98 -16.51
CA LEU A 124 29.31 35.90 -17.40
C LEU A 124 29.03 34.45 -17.82
N LEU A 125 30.06 33.68 -18.17
CA LEU A 125 29.92 32.26 -18.49
C LEU A 125 29.38 31.45 -17.30
N MET A 126 29.85 31.68 -16.07
CA MET A 126 29.33 31.00 -14.88
C MET A 126 27.84 31.25 -14.68
N VAL A 127 27.38 32.50 -14.82
CA VAL A 127 25.96 32.84 -14.68
C VAL A 127 25.13 32.16 -15.78
N VAL A 128 25.59 32.24 -17.02
CA VAL A 128 24.89 31.67 -18.20
C VAL A 128 24.79 30.15 -18.09
N PHE A 129 25.89 29.46 -17.80
CA PHE A 129 25.90 27.99 -17.69
C PHE A 129 25.14 27.50 -16.45
N SER A 130 25.19 28.23 -15.33
CA SER A 130 24.37 27.94 -14.15
C SER A 130 22.87 28.01 -14.48
N TYR A 131 22.45 29.04 -15.21
CA TYR A 131 21.06 29.20 -15.67
C TYR A 131 20.66 28.09 -16.64
N PHE A 132 21.50 27.75 -17.63
CA PHE A 132 21.21 26.65 -18.54
C PHE A 132 21.15 25.31 -17.84
N GLY A 133 22.08 25.02 -16.93
CA GLY A 133 22.06 23.80 -16.11
C GLY A 133 20.77 23.67 -15.31
N TYR A 134 20.37 24.76 -14.63
CA TYR A 134 19.10 24.80 -13.91
C TYR A 134 17.91 24.58 -14.84
N ARG A 135 17.88 25.28 -15.99
CA ARG A 135 16.76 25.21 -16.93
C ARG A 135 16.62 23.82 -17.52
N ILE A 136 17.71 23.18 -17.93
CA ILE A 136 17.70 21.81 -18.48
C ILE A 136 17.32 20.79 -17.41
N GLY A 137 17.83 20.94 -16.18
CA GLY A 137 17.47 20.07 -15.05
C GLY A 137 15.99 20.14 -14.68
N THR A 138 15.34 21.28 -14.94
CA THR A 138 13.96 21.53 -14.53
C THR A 138 12.93 21.49 -15.67
N THR A 139 13.31 21.56 -16.94
CA THR A 139 12.35 21.47 -18.07
C THR A 139 11.96 20.04 -18.43
N ARG A 140 12.82 19.06 -18.19
CA ARG A 140 12.63 17.66 -18.62
C ARG A 140 12.41 16.71 -17.44
N LEU A 141 11.68 17.16 -16.42
CA LEU A 141 11.49 16.40 -15.17
C LEU A 141 10.86 15.03 -15.41
N ASP A 142 9.92 14.94 -16.34
CA ASP A 142 9.23 13.68 -16.61
C ASP A 142 10.12 12.69 -17.38
N GLU A 143 11.04 13.17 -18.23
CA GLU A 143 12.10 12.33 -18.80
C GLU A 143 13.02 11.80 -17.70
N TRP A 144 13.44 12.63 -16.75
CA TRP A 144 14.27 12.21 -15.61
C TRP A 144 13.57 11.17 -14.72
N LYS A 145 12.29 11.38 -14.42
CA LYS A 145 11.46 10.41 -13.68
C LYS A 145 11.36 9.10 -14.44
N ASN A 146 11.15 9.14 -15.75
CA ASN A 146 11.06 7.95 -16.60
C ASN A 146 12.39 7.19 -16.69
N LEU A 147 13.53 7.87 -16.70
CA LEU A 147 14.86 7.23 -16.66
C LEU A 147 15.11 6.55 -15.30
N LEU A 148 14.67 7.16 -14.19
CA LEU A 148 14.72 6.56 -12.85
C LEU A 148 13.74 5.38 -12.71
N ALA A 149 12.53 5.51 -13.28
CA ALA A 149 11.52 4.46 -13.32
C ALA A 149 11.88 3.31 -14.28
N SER A 150 12.67 3.57 -15.32
CA SER A 150 13.11 2.56 -16.29
C SER A 150 14.01 1.48 -15.68
N ARG A 151 14.65 1.74 -14.52
CA ARG A 151 15.34 0.71 -13.72
C ARG A 151 14.42 -0.08 -12.79
N ARG A 152 13.16 0.31 -12.66
CA ARG A 152 12.16 -0.31 -11.78
C ARG A 152 10.84 -0.44 -12.55
N GLY A 153 10.81 -1.41 -13.46
CA GLY A 153 9.60 -2.00 -14.03
C GLY A 153 8.44 -1.04 -14.31
N ARG A 154 8.45 -0.47 -15.51
CA ARG A 154 7.31 0.04 -16.29
C ARG A 154 5.92 -0.25 -15.66
N ARG A 155 5.29 0.76 -15.07
CA ARG A 155 3.84 0.79 -14.81
C ARG A 155 3.32 2.16 -15.21
N ASN A 156 2.49 2.17 -16.24
CA ASN A 156 1.85 3.35 -16.81
C ASN A 156 0.75 3.88 -15.89
N ASP A 157 0.75 5.21 -15.80
CA ASP A 157 -0.32 6.19 -15.62
C ASP A 157 -1.36 6.15 -14.48
N ASP A 158 -1.52 7.38 -14.00
CA ASP A 158 -2.63 8.05 -13.35
C ASP A 158 -2.99 7.73 -11.89
N ASN A 159 -2.58 8.68 -11.05
CA ASN A 159 -3.21 9.09 -9.80
C ASN A 159 -3.65 7.97 -8.86
N GLU A 160 -2.74 7.46 -8.01
CA GLU A 160 -3.16 7.08 -6.65
C GLU A 160 -1.98 6.92 -5.70
N VAL A 161 -2.29 7.21 -4.44
CA VAL A 161 -1.42 7.16 -3.27
C VAL A 161 -0.61 5.86 -3.24
N ILE A 162 0.72 5.97 -3.21
CA ILE A 162 1.62 4.83 -3.02
C ILE A 162 1.49 4.35 -1.56
N THR A 163 0.47 3.55 -1.29
CA THR A 163 0.57 2.50 -0.27
C THR A 163 1.34 1.36 -0.91
N GLU A 164 2.38 0.85 -0.24
CA GLU A 164 2.99 -0.43 -0.60
C GLU A 164 1.87 -1.47 -0.72
N GLN A 165 1.43 -1.78 -1.95
CA GLN A 165 0.44 -2.81 -2.18
C GLN A 165 1.15 -4.13 -1.93
N ASP A 166 0.70 -4.83 -0.89
CA ASP A 166 1.06 -6.21 -0.62
C ASP A 166 1.06 -7.02 -1.93
N ALA A 167 1.97 -7.98 -2.07
CA ALA A 167 2.02 -8.83 -3.27
C ALA A 167 0.69 -9.56 -3.57
N ASN A 168 -0.17 -9.69 -2.55
CA ASN A 168 -1.50 -10.27 -2.66
C ASN A 168 -2.63 -9.25 -2.91
N TYR A 169 -2.37 -7.94 -2.76
CA TYR A 169 -3.38 -6.91 -3.01
C TYR A 169 -3.58 -6.73 -4.51
N HIS A 170 -4.83 -6.93 -4.93
CA HIS A 170 -5.26 -6.66 -6.30
C HIS A 170 -6.38 -5.64 -6.24
N HIS A 171 -6.17 -4.45 -6.81
CA HIS A 171 -7.13 -3.36 -6.70
C HIS A 171 -8.52 -3.78 -7.24
N TYR A 172 -8.57 -4.45 -8.40
CA TYR A 172 -9.83 -4.86 -9.02
C TYR A 172 -10.24 -6.29 -8.71
N LYS A 173 -11.49 -6.45 -8.25
CA LYS A 173 -12.19 -7.71 -8.05
C LYS A 173 -13.31 -7.84 -9.09
N ILE A 174 -13.07 -8.61 -10.13
CA ILE A 174 -13.98 -8.74 -11.28
C ILE A 174 -15.08 -9.73 -10.93
N LEU A 175 -16.34 -9.30 -11.01
CA LEU A 175 -17.49 -10.15 -10.69
C LEU A 175 -18.00 -10.89 -11.92
N ASP A 176 -18.26 -12.18 -11.75
CA ASP A 176 -18.93 -13.08 -12.70
C ASP A 176 -20.47 -13.04 -12.50
N THR A 177 -21.24 -13.25 -13.57
CA THR A 177 -22.71 -13.41 -13.54
C THR A 177 -23.17 -14.39 -12.45
N ASN A 178 -22.51 -15.54 -12.35
CA ASN A 178 -22.92 -16.58 -11.40
C ASN A 178 -22.75 -16.17 -9.92
N ILE A 179 -21.77 -15.32 -9.61
CA ILE A 179 -21.55 -14.86 -8.23
C ILE A 179 -22.61 -13.85 -7.79
N LEU A 180 -23.08 -13.03 -8.73
CA LEU A 180 -24.15 -12.06 -8.50
C LEU A 180 -25.48 -12.78 -8.28
N ILE A 181 -25.78 -13.82 -9.07
CA ILE A 181 -27.01 -14.63 -8.92
C ILE A 181 -27.03 -15.36 -7.56
N ASP A 182 -25.90 -15.95 -7.16
CA ASP A 182 -25.77 -16.62 -5.86
C ASP A 182 -25.97 -15.64 -4.69
N GLY A 183 -25.35 -14.45 -4.79
CA GLY A 183 -25.60 -13.34 -3.87
C GLY A 183 -24.80 -13.37 -2.57
N ARG A 184 -24.13 -14.48 -2.21
CA ARG A 184 -23.25 -14.54 -1.00
C ARG A 184 -22.09 -13.55 -1.05
N ILE A 185 -21.76 -13.04 -2.23
CA ILE A 185 -20.79 -11.96 -2.41
C ILE A 185 -21.15 -10.71 -1.59
N TYR A 186 -22.44 -10.40 -1.49
CA TYR A 186 -22.90 -9.24 -0.72
C TYR A 186 -22.66 -9.42 0.78
N ASP A 187 -22.96 -10.60 1.32
CA ASP A 187 -22.67 -10.91 2.72
C ASP A 187 -21.15 -10.93 2.97
N LEU A 188 -20.37 -11.47 2.04
CA LEU A 188 -18.91 -11.49 2.15
C LEU A 188 -18.31 -10.07 2.18
N VAL A 189 -18.79 -9.17 1.32
CA VAL A 189 -18.41 -7.76 1.31
C VAL A 189 -18.74 -7.09 2.65
N LYS A 190 -19.92 -7.38 3.22
CA LYS A 190 -20.32 -6.86 4.55
C LYS A 190 -19.39 -7.25 5.68
N THR A 191 -18.76 -8.43 5.60
CA THR A 191 -17.81 -8.86 6.63
C THR A 191 -16.45 -8.15 6.56
N GLY A 192 -16.16 -7.42 5.48
CA GLY A 192 -14.87 -6.78 5.24
C GLY A 192 -13.77 -7.72 4.73
N PHE A 193 -14.08 -8.98 4.43
CA PHE A 193 -13.11 -9.94 3.87
C PHE A 193 -12.76 -9.70 2.40
N LEU A 194 -13.58 -8.92 1.67
CA LEU A 194 -13.32 -8.57 0.28
C LEU A 194 -12.98 -7.10 0.17
N GLU A 195 -11.72 -6.82 -0.15
CA GLU A 195 -11.14 -5.49 -0.30
C GLU A 195 -11.00 -5.06 -1.77
N GLY A 196 -10.72 -3.78 -1.98
CA GLY A 196 -10.54 -3.17 -3.30
C GLY A 196 -11.85 -2.73 -3.94
N THR A 197 -11.82 -2.59 -5.26
CA THR A 197 -12.94 -2.12 -6.08
C THR A 197 -13.58 -3.31 -6.79
N LEU A 198 -14.91 -3.45 -6.65
CA LEU A 198 -15.68 -4.43 -7.41
C LEU A 198 -15.84 -3.93 -8.84
N LEU A 199 -15.23 -4.62 -9.80
CA LEU A 199 -15.34 -4.29 -11.21
C LEU A 199 -16.43 -5.15 -11.85
N VAL A 200 -17.46 -4.52 -12.40
CA VAL A 200 -18.59 -5.19 -13.03
C VAL A 200 -18.60 -4.87 -14.52
N PRO A 201 -18.26 -5.84 -15.40
CA PRO A 201 -18.25 -5.60 -16.83
C PRO A 201 -19.65 -5.48 -17.43
N ASN A 202 -19.82 -4.66 -18.46
CA ASN A 202 -21.13 -4.51 -19.12
C ASN A 202 -21.65 -5.83 -19.72
N PHE A 203 -20.77 -6.70 -20.23
CA PHE A 203 -21.19 -8.01 -20.74
C PHE A 203 -21.80 -8.92 -19.65
N VAL A 204 -21.38 -8.80 -18.39
CA VAL A 204 -22.00 -9.50 -17.25
C VAL A 204 -23.39 -8.92 -16.96
N LEU A 205 -23.52 -7.59 -17.03
CA LEU A 205 -24.80 -6.92 -16.86
C LEU A 205 -25.80 -7.33 -17.97
N TYR A 206 -25.35 -7.39 -19.21
CA TYR A 206 -26.16 -7.85 -20.35
C TYR A 206 -26.57 -9.31 -20.20
N GLU A 207 -25.69 -10.17 -19.71
CA GLU A 207 -26.04 -11.57 -19.43
C GLU A 207 -27.10 -11.68 -18.32
N LEU A 208 -26.98 -10.92 -17.23
CA LEU A 208 -27.99 -10.88 -16.18
C LEU A 208 -29.35 -10.39 -16.70
N GLN A 209 -29.37 -9.35 -17.54
CA GLN A 209 -30.58 -8.84 -18.18
C GLN A 209 -31.21 -9.90 -19.11
N TYR A 210 -30.40 -10.53 -19.95
CA TYR A 210 -30.84 -11.60 -20.84
C TYR A 210 -31.47 -12.77 -20.05
N ILE A 211 -30.85 -13.17 -18.94
CA ILE A 211 -31.41 -14.20 -18.03
C ILE A 211 -32.71 -13.70 -17.36
N ALA A 212 -32.77 -12.42 -16.97
CA ALA A 212 -33.93 -11.81 -16.34
C ALA A 212 -35.13 -11.61 -17.28
N ASP A 213 -34.90 -11.64 -18.60
CA ASP A 213 -35.94 -11.57 -19.64
C ASP A 213 -36.28 -12.94 -20.24
N SER A 214 -35.66 -14.01 -19.73
CA SER A 214 -35.92 -15.38 -20.18
C SER A 214 -37.40 -15.77 -20.03
N GLY A 215 -37.92 -16.51 -21.02
CA GLY A 215 -39.25 -17.11 -20.98
C GLY A 215 -39.43 -18.12 -19.83
N GLU A 216 -38.34 -18.71 -19.34
CA GLU A 216 -38.35 -19.64 -18.21
C GLU A 216 -38.43 -18.89 -16.87
N SER A 217 -39.44 -19.19 -16.06
CA SER A 217 -39.68 -18.54 -14.76
C SER A 217 -38.47 -18.62 -13.82
N ILE A 218 -37.81 -19.79 -13.74
CA ILE A 218 -36.67 -20.02 -12.84
C ILE A 218 -35.46 -19.16 -13.25
N LYS A 219 -35.13 -19.12 -14.55
CA LYS A 219 -34.03 -18.28 -15.06
C LYS A 219 -34.34 -16.81 -14.80
N ARG A 220 -35.56 -16.37 -15.10
CA ARG A 220 -36.03 -15.00 -14.84
C ARG A 220 -35.84 -14.55 -13.40
N VAL A 221 -36.24 -15.39 -12.43
CA VAL A 221 -36.09 -15.11 -10.99
C VAL A 221 -34.61 -15.01 -10.60
N ARG A 222 -33.75 -15.88 -11.16
CA ARG A 222 -32.30 -15.83 -10.93
C ARG A 222 -31.66 -14.56 -11.49
N GLY A 223 -31.98 -14.17 -12.71
CA GLY A 223 -31.45 -12.95 -13.34
C GLY A 223 -31.85 -11.70 -12.56
N ARG A 224 -33.14 -11.58 -12.19
CA ARG A 224 -33.62 -10.48 -11.33
C ARG A 224 -32.91 -10.43 -9.99
N ARG A 225 -32.73 -11.58 -9.34
CA ARG A 225 -31.96 -11.67 -8.08
C ARG A 225 -30.53 -11.15 -8.25
N GLY A 226 -29.84 -11.49 -9.34
CA GLY A 226 -28.49 -10.98 -9.61
C GLY A 226 -28.45 -9.46 -9.76
N LEU A 227 -29.42 -8.89 -10.49
CA LEU A 227 -29.58 -7.43 -10.60
C LEU A 227 -29.90 -6.76 -9.26
N ASP A 228 -30.75 -7.38 -8.44
CA ASP A 228 -31.08 -6.88 -7.10
C ASP A 228 -29.86 -6.86 -6.18
N ILE A 229 -29.01 -7.90 -6.24
CA ILE A 229 -27.74 -7.95 -5.47
C ILE A 229 -26.79 -6.84 -5.92
N LEU A 230 -26.65 -6.62 -7.23
CA LEU A 230 -25.82 -5.53 -7.77
C LEU A 230 -26.32 -4.16 -7.31
N ASN A 231 -27.64 -3.94 -7.32
CA ASN A 231 -28.25 -2.71 -6.82
C ASN A 231 -27.99 -2.51 -5.33
N LYS A 232 -28.16 -3.55 -4.50
CA LYS A 232 -27.86 -3.49 -3.06
C LYS A 232 -26.40 -3.15 -2.79
N LEU A 233 -25.47 -3.79 -3.50
CA LEU A 233 -24.04 -3.50 -3.40
C LEU A 233 -23.75 -2.02 -3.70
N ARG A 234 -24.39 -1.47 -4.74
CA ARG A 234 -24.22 -0.06 -5.16
C ARG A 234 -24.85 0.94 -4.19
N GLU A 235 -26.02 0.63 -3.63
CA GLU A 235 -26.75 1.51 -2.70
C GLU A 235 -26.05 1.63 -1.35
N GLU A 236 -25.55 0.52 -0.81
CA GLU A 236 -24.94 0.50 0.53
C GLU A 236 -23.50 1.05 0.56
N LYS A 237 -22.83 1.15 -0.60
CA LYS A 237 -21.50 1.76 -0.77
C LYS A 237 -20.45 1.23 0.22
N ILE A 238 -20.53 -0.06 0.56
CA ILE A 238 -19.60 -0.73 1.49
C ILE A 238 -18.20 -0.79 0.89
N VAL A 239 -18.13 -1.07 -0.42
CA VAL A 239 -16.91 -1.07 -1.23
C VAL A 239 -17.17 -0.29 -2.53
N PRO A 240 -16.15 0.33 -3.14
CA PRO A 240 -16.28 0.97 -4.44
C PRO A 240 -16.72 -0.04 -5.50
N ILE A 241 -17.61 0.40 -6.41
CA ILE A 241 -18.06 -0.40 -7.55
C ILE A 241 -17.86 0.42 -8.80
N GLU A 242 -17.17 -0.18 -9.77
CA GLU A 242 -16.90 0.41 -11.08
C GLU A 242 -17.51 -0.45 -12.18
N MET A 243 -18.09 0.20 -13.19
CA MET A 243 -18.55 -0.47 -14.40
C MET A 243 -17.42 -0.44 -15.42
N TYR A 244 -17.17 -1.56 -16.09
CA TYR A 244 -16.22 -1.62 -17.20
C TYR A 244 -16.96 -1.63 -18.53
N ASP A 245 -16.75 -0.57 -19.32
CA ASP A 245 -17.46 -0.35 -20.59
C ASP A 245 -16.84 -1.07 -21.80
N GLY A 246 -15.61 -1.55 -21.69
CA GLY A 246 -14.95 -2.23 -22.80
C GLY A 246 -15.55 -3.61 -23.07
N ASP A 247 -15.49 -4.02 -24.34
CA ASP A 247 -15.80 -5.39 -24.77
C ASP A 247 -14.62 -5.99 -25.55
N PHE A 248 -14.60 -7.31 -25.69
CA PHE A 248 -13.64 -8.06 -26.47
C PHE A 248 -14.36 -8.72 -27.64
N GLU A 249 -14.50 -7.97 -28.75
CA GLU A 249 -15.28 -8.40 -29.92
C GLU A 249 -14.76 -9.70 -30.55
N ASP A 250 -13.44 -9.93 -30.48
CA ASP A 250 -12.80 -11.15 -30.99
C ASP A 250 -13.05 -12.40 -30.13
N ILE A 251 -13.70 -12.26 -28.97
CA ILE A 251 -13.92 -13.33 -28.00
C ILE A 251 -15.43 -13.51 -27.79
N PRO A 252 -16.04 -14.60 -28.24
CA PRO A 252 -17.48 -14.79 -28.07
C PRO A 252 -17.86 -15.23 -26.64
N GLU A 253 -17.04 -16.05 -25.98
CA GLU A 253 -17.39 -16.60 -24.66
C GLU A 253 -17.17 -15.59 -23.52
N VAL A 254 -18.20 -15.38 -22.69
CA VAL A 254 -18.16 -14.50 -21.51
C VAL A 254 -17.01 -14.85 -20.56
N ASP A 255 -16.81 -16.14 -20.29
CA ASP A 255 -15.72 -16.66 -19.45
C ASP A 255 -14.33 -16.21 -19.95
N SER A 256 -14.11 -16.28 -21.26
CA SER A 256 -12.87 -15.86 -21.91
C SER A 256 -12.70 -14.34 -21.85
N LYS A 257 -13.80 -13.57 -21.97
CA LYS A 257 -13.79 -12.10 -21.78
C LYS A 257 -13.40 -11.72 -20.35
N LEU A 258 -13.87 -12.43 -19.34
CA LEU A 258 -13.48 -12.21 -17.93
C LEU A 258 -11.97 -12.40 -17.74
N ILE A 259 -11.39 -13.46 -18.32
CA ILE A 259 -9.94 -13.75 -18.26
C ILE A 259 -9.14 -12.65 -18.98
N ALA A 260 -9.58 -12.24 -20.17
CA ALA A 260 -8.94 -11.16 -20.92
C ALA A 260 -8.97 -9.84 -20.14
N LEU A 261 -10.10 -9.51 -19.51
CA LEU A 261 -10.25 -8.35 -18.65
C LEU A 261 -9.31 -8.40 -17.45
N ALA A 262 -9.27 -9.54 -16.75
CA ALA A 262 -8.41 -9.72 -15.58
C ALA A 262 -6.93 -9.51 -15.91
N LYS A 263 -6.46 -10.01 -17.05
CA LYS A 263 -5.09 -9.77 -17.53
C LYS A 263 -4.85 -8.30 -17.87
N LYS A 264 -5.83 -7.62 -18.48
CA LYS A 264 -5.73 -6.21 -18.87
C LYS A 264 -5.63 -5.28 -17.67
N VAL A 265 -6.43 -5.49 -16.63
CA VAL A 265 -6.50 -4.60 -15.45
C VAL A 265 -5.65 -5.10 -14.27
N HIS A 266 -4.91 -6.21 -14.45
CA HIS A 266 -4.23 -6.92 -13.36
C HIS A 266 -5.15 -7.19 -12.17
N GLY A 267 -6.39 -7.62 -12.48
CA GLY A 267 -7.44 -7.89 -11.51
C GLY A 267 -7.56 -9.36 -11.17
N VAL A 268 -8.41 -9.64 -10.18
CA VAL A 268 -8.72 -10.99 -9.70
C VAL A 268 -10.17 -11.31 -10.02
N ILE A 269 -10.43 -12.52 -10.52
CA ILE A 269 -11.80 -12.94 -10.84
C ILE A 269 -12.46 -13.54 -9.60
N VAL A 270 -13.67 -13.07 -9.28
CA VAL A 270 -14.50 -13.62 -8.21
C VAL A 270 -15.61 -14.45 -8.82
N THR A 271 -15.60 -15.76 -8.56
CA THR A 271 -16.58 -16.71 -9.12
C THR A 271 -16.96 -17.77 -8.10
N ASN A 272 -18.01 -18.53 -8.39
CA ASN A 272 -18.37 -19.77 -7.68
C ASN A 272 -18.25 -21.00 -8.59
N ASP A 273 -17.97 -20.83 -9.89
CA ASP A 273 -17.86 -21.92 -10.84
C ASP A 273 -16.51 -22.65 -10.70
N TYR A 274 -16.58 -23.97 -10.54
CA TYR A 274 -15.41 -24.83 -10.36
C TYR A 274 -14.64 -25.08 -11.67
N ASN A 275 -15.34 -25.15 -12.80
CA ASN A 275 -14.74 -25.37 -14.11
C ASN A 275 -14.04 -24.11 -14.60
N LEU A 276 -14.71 -22.96 -14.50
CA LEU A 276 -14.11 -21.66 -14.82
C LEU A 276 -12.84 -21.41 -13.99
N ASN A 277 -12.87 -21.73 -12.69
CA ASN A 277 -11.71 -21.64 -11.80
C ASN A 277 -10.47 -22.38 -12.34
N LYS A 278 -10.62 -23.60 -12.88
CA LYS A 278 -9.49 -24.36 -13.46
C LYS A 278 -8.91 -23.69 -14.69
N VAL A 279 -9.77 -23.15 -15.56
CA VAL A 279 -9.35 -22.45 -16.78
C VAL A 279 -8.60 -21.16 -16.43
N ILE A 280 -9.12 -20.39 -15.46
CA ILE A 280 -8.49 -19.15 -14.98
C ILE A 280 -7.09 -19.44 -14.41
N GLN A 281 -6.95 -20.48 -13.58
CA GLN A 281 -5.66 -20.87 -12.99
C GLN A 281 -4.64 -21.26 -14.06
N PHE A 282 -5.04 -22.02 -15.09
CA PHE A 282 -4.15 -22.38 -16.20
C PHE A 282 -3.67 -21.16 -16.99
N GLN A 283 -4.49 -20.09 -17.03
CA GLN A 283 -4.17 -18.83 -17.68
C GLN A 283 -3.33 -17.87 -16.82
N ASN A 284 -2.82 -18.32 -15.66
CA ASN A 284 -2.06 -17.54 -14.70
C ASN A 284 -2.77 -16.26 -14.23
N VAL A 285 -4.08 -16.33 -14.08
CA VAL A 285 -4.90 -15.27 -13.48
C VAL A 285 -5.31 -15.73 -12.09
N GLN A 286 -5.26 -14.83 -11.10
CA GLN A 286 -5.70 -15.16 -9.75
C GLN A 286 -7.22 -15.16 -9.67
N VAL A 287 -7.74 -16.05 -8.82
CA VAL A 287 -9.16 -16.32 -8.69
C VAL A 287 -9.55 -16.45 -7.21
N LEU A 288 -10.64 -15.78 -6.84
CA LEU A 288 -11.28 -15.89 -5.54
C LEU A 288 -12.57 -16.67 -5.70
N ASN A 289 -12.52 -17.95 -5.33
CA ASN A 289 -13.69 -18.81 -5.40
C ASN A 289 -14.41 -18.88 -4.04
N ILE A 290 -15.65 -18.42 -3.97
CA ILE A 290 -16.43 -18.38 -2.71
C ILE A 290 -16.70 -19.80 -2.18
N ASN A 291 -16.87 -20.80 -3.05
CA ASN A 291 -17.05 -22.18 -2.60
C ASN A 291 -15.78 -22.75 -1.96
N ASN A 292 -14.60 -22.40 -2.50
CA ASN A 292 -13.33 -22.76 -1.88
C ASN A 292 -13.16 -22.06 -0.51
N LEU A 293 -13.53 -20.77 -0.42
CA LEU A 293 -13.51 -20.04 0.85
C LEU A 293 -14.41 -20.72 1.89
N ALA A 294 -15.67 -21.02 1.54
CA ALA A 294 -16.60 -21.70 2.42
C ALA A 294 -16.08 -23.08 2.88
N LYS A 295 -15.40 -23.82 1.99
CA LYS A 295 -14.78 -25.11 2.35
C LYS A 295 -13.63 -24.95 3.34
N SER A 296 -12.82 -23.90 3.17
CA SER A 296 -11.68 -23.59 4.06
C SER A 296 -12.11 -23.09 5.45
N LEU A 297 -13.29 -22.49 5.55
CA LEU A 297 -13.86 -22.01 6.81
C LEU A 297 -14.57 -23.10 7.63
N ARG A 298 -14.66 -24.35 7.12
CA ARG A 298 -15.27 -25.46 7.88
C ARG A 298 -14.46 -25.76 9.15
N PRO A 299 -15.10 -25.89 10.33
CA PRO A 299 -14.41 -26.19 11.58
C PRO A 299 -13.49 -27.42 11.49
N ARG A 300 -12.28 -27.30 12.05
CA ARG A 300 -11.34 -28.42 12.13
C ARG A 300 -11.56 -29.18 13.42
N VAL A 301 -12.26 -30.31 13.32
CA VAL A 301 -12.32 -31.30 14.41
C VAL A 301 -11.00 -32.07 14.54
N ILE A 302 -10.40 -32.13 15.73
CA ILE A 302 -9.12 -32.79 16.00
C ILE A 302 -9.34 -34.05 16.85
N PRO A 303 -8.57 -35.15 16.68
CA PRO A 303 -8.58 -36.26 17.64
C PRO A 303 -8.38 -35.78 19.09
N GLY A 304 -9.18 -36.30 20.02
CA GLY A 304 -9.22 -35.87 21.42
C GLY A 304 -10.19 -34.72 21.71
N GLU A 305 -10.75 -34.07 20.70
CA GLU A 305 -11.79 -33.05 20.87
C GLU A 305 -13.10 -33.68 21.36
N LYS A 306 -13.78 -33.01 22.29
CA LYS A 306 -15.07 -33.45 22.82
C LYS A 306 -16.20 -32.76 22.06
N LEU A 307 -17.14 -33.55 21.56
CA LEU A 307 -18.31 -33.08 20.83
C LEU A 307 -19.59 -33.56 21.51
N SER A 308 -20.63 -32.73 21.52
CA SER A 308 -21.97 -33.13 21.93
C SER A 308 -22.81 -33.41 20.69
N VAL A 309 -23.21 -34.66 20.49
CA VAL A 309 -23.94 -35.09 19.30
C VAL A 309 -25.24 -35.82 19.66
N ILE A 310 -26.22 -35.80 18.77
CA ILE A 310 -27.46 -36.58 18.90
C ILE A 310 -27.38 -37.75 17.92
N VAL A 311 -27.44 -38.98 18.44
CA VAL A 311 -27.43 -40.17 17.57
C VAL A 311 -28.81 -40.32 16.93
N VAL A 312 -28.86 -40.25 15.60
CA VAL A 312 -30.12 -40.23 14.83
C VAL A 312 -30.38 -41.53 14.07
N LYS A 313 -29.33 -42.29 13.75
CA LYS A 313 -29.43 -43.52 12.95
C LYS A 313 -28.50 -44.62 13.49
N ASN A 314 -28.83 -45.87 13.21
CA ASN A 314 -27.89 -46.98 13.39
C ASN A 314 -26.75 -46.86 12.37
N GLY A 315 -25.53 -47.18 12.80
CA GLY A 315 -24.37 -47.30 11.93
C GLY A 315 -24.36 -48.59 11.11
N THR A 316 -23.42 -48.65 10.17
CA THR A 316 -23.21 -49.83 9.32
C THR A 316 -22.68 -51.02 10.12
N GLU A 317 -21.86 -50.79 11.15
CA GLU A 317 -21.41 -51.85 12.05
C GLU A 317 -22.33 -52.05 13.26
N ARG A 318 -22.24 -53.25 13.86
CA ARG A 318 -23.21 -53.80 14.82
C ARG A 318 -23.45 -52.93 16.07
N GLN A 319 -22.44 -52.17 16.50
CA GLN A 319 -22.45 -51.30 17.68
C GLN A 319 -22.41 -49.80 17.35
N GLN A 320 -22.26 -49.43 16.08
CA GLN A 320 -22.13 -48.02 15.71
C GLN A 320 -23.48 -47.29 15.72
N GLY A 321 -23.45 -46.01 16.06
CA GLY A 321 -24.50 -45.04 15.79
C GLY A 321 -24.00 -43.96 14.84
N VAL A 322 -24.90 -43.27 14.15
CA VAL A 322 -24.60 -42.14 13.28
C VAL A 322 -25.31 -40.90 13.80
N ALA A 323 -24.52 -39.85 14.00
CA ALA A 323 -24.97 -38.50 14.29
C ALA A 323 -24.53 -37.56 13.16
N TYR A 324 -25.10 -36.35 13.14
CA TYR A 324 -24.66 -35.27 12.26
C TYR A 324 -24.35 -34.04 13.10
N LEU A 325 -23.30 -33.33 12.74
CA LEU A 325 -23.06 -31.97 13.23
C LEU A 325 -24.02 -30.99 12.53
N ASP A 326 -24.10 -29.76 13.05
CA ASP A 326 -24.96 -28.71 12.50
C ASP A 326 -24.62 -28.34 11.04
N ASP A 327 -23.38 -28.58 10.62
CA ASP A 327 -22.91 -28.37 9.25
C ASP A 327 -23.16 -29.57 8.31
N GLY A 328 -23.80 -30.63 8.81
CA GLY A 328 -24.10 -31.86 8.07
C GLY A 328 -22.97 -32.89 8.06
N THR A 329 -21.84 -32.64 8.74
CA THR A 329 -20.74 -33.60 8.85
C THR A 329 -21.20 -34.86 9.59
N MET A 330 -20.95 -36.03 9.00
CA MET A 330 -21.35 -37.31 9.59
C MET A 330 -20.38 -37.70 10.71
N VAL A 331 -20.93 -38.01 11.89
CA VAL A 331 -20.19 -38.49 13.06
C VAL A 331 -20.61 -39.93 13.34
N VAL A 332 -19.70 -40.87 13.12
CA VAL A 332 -19.86 -42.29 13.46
C VAL A 332 -19.41 -42.47 14.90
N VAL A 333 -20.34 -42.85 15.76
CA VAL A 333 -20.12 -43.03 17.20
C VAL A 333 -20.02 -44.52 17.52
N GLU A 334 -18.88 -44.97 18.02
CA GLU A 334 -18.71 -46.32 18.59
C GLU A 334 -19.69 -46.51 19.76
N ASP A 335 -20.31 -47.68 19.87
CA ASP A 335 -21.39 -47.94 20.84
C ASP A 335 -22.59 -46.95 20.77
N GLY A 336 -22.67 -46.12 19.72
CA GLY A 336 -23.70 -45.11 19.55
C GLY A 336 -25.12 -45.70 19.43
N ARG A 337 -25.23 -46.98 19.03
CA ARG A 337 -26.51 -47.69 18.95
C ARG A 337 -27.26 -47.74 20.29
N PHE A 338 -26.56 -47.71 21.42
CA PHE A 338 -27.19 -47.72 22.75
C PHE A 338 -27.75 -46.34 23.16
N PHE A 339 -27.43 -45.30 22.39
CA PHE A 339 -27.76 -43.90 22.67
C PHE A 339 -28.65 -43.27 21.59
N MET A 340 -29.43 -44.09 20.88
CA MET A 340 -30.38 -43.63 19.86
C MET A 340 -31.33 -42.55 20.39
N ASN A 341 -31.46 -41.47 19.62
CA ASN A 341 -32.24 -40.27 19.93
C ASN A 341 -31.85 -39.56 21.23
N LYS A 342 -30.64 -39.82 21.75
CA LYS A 342 -30.09 -39.15 22.93
C LYS A 342 -28.94 -38.24 22.53
N ARG A 343 -28.82 -37.13 23.25
CA ARG A 343 -27.64 -36.26 23.20
C ARG A 343 -26.56 -36.87 24.09
N ILE A 344 -25.39 -37.14 23.53
CA ILE A 344 -24.24 -37.71 24.24
C ILE A 344 -22.98 -36.91 23.95
N GLU A 345 -22.09 -36.84 24.93
CA GLU A 345 -20.74 -36.33 24.72
C GLU A 345 -19.82 -37.46 24.26
N VAL A 346 -19.12 -37.20 23.16
CA VAL A 346 -18.21 -38.14 22.50
C VAL A 346 -16.84 -37.48 22.34
N GLU A 347 -15.79 -38.29 22.42
CA GLU A 347 -14.42 -37.89 22.11
C GLU A 347 -14.06 -38.37 20.70
N VAL A 348 -13.53 -37.46 19.89
CA VAL A 348 -13.14 -37.76 18.52
C VAL A 348 -11.91 -38.67 18.53
N THR A 349 -12.01 -39.83 17.89
CA THR A 349 -10.90 -40.79 17.75
C THR A 349 -10.12 -40.55 16.47
N SER A 350 -10.83 -40.31 15.36
CA SER A 350 -10.21 -40.01 14.07
C SER A 350 -11.18 -39.24 13.16
N ALA A 351 -10.66 -38.64 12.09
CA ALA A 351 -11.48 -38.04 11.04
C ALA A 351 -10.95 -38.47 9.68
N LEU A 352 -11.83 -38.95 8.81
CA LEU A 352 -11.53 -39.32 7.43
C LEU A 352 -12.23 -38.37 6.46
N GLN A 353 -11.52 -37.99 5.40
CA GLN A 353 -12.11 -37.28 4.27
C GLN A 353 -12.57 -38.31 3.23
N THR A 354 -13.84 -38.25 2.82
CA THR A 354 -14.41 -39.07 1.75
C THR A 354 -14.92 -38.19 0.61
N ASP A 355 -15.30 -38.80 -0.51
CA ASP A 355 -15.85 -38.09 -1.68
C ASP A 355 -17.17 -37.37 -1.38
N ALA A 356 -17.97 -37.91 -0.44
CA ALA A 356 -19.23 -37.33 0.00
C ALA A 356 -19.07 -36.24 1.07
N GLY A 357 -17.87 -36.04 1.61
CA GLY A 357 -17.62 -35.06 2.66
C GLY A 357 -16.64 -35.55 3.71
N ARG A 358 -16.80 -35.08 4.94
CA ARG A 358 -15.94 -35.48 6.05
C ARG A 358 -16.72 -36.43 6.96
N MET A 359 -16.05 -37.49 7.39
CA MET A 359 -16.58 -38.46 8.35
C MET A 359 -15.73 -38.39 9.62
N ILE A 360 -16.37 -38.21 10.77
CA ILE A 360 -15.71 -38.15 12.06
C ILE A 360 -16.02 -39.45 12.80
N PHE A 361 -15.01 -40.12 13.34
CA PHE A 361 -15.18 -41.25 14.23
C PHE A 361 -14.99 -40.77 15.66
N ALA A 362 -15.89 -41.17 16.54
CA ALA A 362 -15.87 -40.75 17.93
C ALA A 362 -16.33 -41.90 18.83
N ARG A 363 -15.92 -41.86 20.10
CA ARG A 363 -16.34 -42.81 21.13
C ARG A 363 -16.98 -42.09 22.32
N PRO A 364 -17.95 -42.68 23.02
CA PRO A 364 -18.54 -42.08 24.21
C PRO A 364 -17.49 -41.85 25.29
N LEU A 365 -17.51 -40.68 25.94
CA LEU A 365 -16.55 -40.34 27.01
C LEU A 365 -16.59 -41.32 28.19
N HIS A 366 -17.75 -41.93 28.45
CA HIS A 366 -17.92 -42.93 29.51
C HIS A 366 -17.21 -44.26 29.22
N SER A 367 -16.80 -44.51 27.97
CA SER A 367 -16.07 -45.71 27.56
C SER A 367 -14.58 -45.68 27.96
N GLN A 368 -14.04 -44.54 28.38
CA GLN A 368 -12.66 -44.44 28.89
C GLN A 368 -12.45 -45.06 30.28
N LYS A 369 -13.52 -45.32 31.06
CA LYS A 369 -13.38 -46.00 32.35
C LYS A 369 -13.23 -47.49 32.12
N GLY A 370 -11.98 -47.95 32.02
CA GLY A 370 -11.65 -49.38 32.05
C GLY A 370 -12.27 -50.08 33.27
N ILE A 371 -12.66 -51.33 33.07
CA ILE A 371 -13.14 -52.24 34.10
C ILE A 371 -11.92 -52.67 34.94
N ASP A 372 -11.41 -51.80 35.80
CA ASP A 372 -10.36 -52.12 36.80
C ASP A 372 -10.74 -51.50 38.15
N GLY A 373 -11.90 -51.86 38.67
CA GLY A 373 -12.43 -51.26 39.90
C GLY A 373 -13.52 -52.05 40.61
N HIS A 374 -13.47 -53.38 40.57
CA HIS A 374 -14.29 -54.23 41.43
C HIS A 374 -13.45 -55.37 42.03
N SER A 375 -12.62 -55.02 43.03
CA SER A 375 -12.20 -55.95 44.08
C SER A 375 -11.79 -55.14 45.30
N ASP A 376 -12.17 -55.65 46.48
CA ASP A 376 -11.92 -55.13 47.83
C ASP A 376 -12.82 -54.02 48.36
N ASP A 377 -14.04 -54.42 48.75
CA ASP A 377 -14.66 -53.84 49.96
C ASP A 377 -15.40 -54.89 50.81
N SER A 378 -14.84 -56.10 50.92
CA SER A 378 -15.45 -57.17 51.72
C SER A 378 -14.43 -57.89 52.61
N GLN A 379 -13.63 -57.15 53.38
CA GLN A 379 -12.91 -57.71 54.52
C GLN A 379 -12.32 -56.62 55.44
N SER A 380 -13.13 -56.03 56.33
CA SER A 380 -12.65 -55.57 57.66
C SER A 380 -13.79 -55.06 58.55
N THR A 381 -14.66 -55.95 59.02
CA THR A 381 -15.45 -55.67 60.24
C THR A 381 -15.81 -56.97 60.95
N LYS A 382 -14.80 -57.63 61.52
CA LYS A 382 -14.96 -58.55 62.66
C LYS A 382 -13.68 -58.57 63.50
N LYS A 383 -13.86 -58.32 64.82
CA LYS A 383 -12.88 -58.22 65.92
C LYS A 383 -12.17 -56.86 65.94
N LYS A 384 -12.32 -56.01 66.97
CA LYS A 384 -12.36 -56.27 68.41
C LYS A 384 -13.24 -55.23 69.11
#